data_AF-A0A7T4JUU5-F1
#
_entry.id   AF-A0A7T4JUU5-F1
#
_cell.length_a   1.000
_cell.length_b   1.000
_cell.length_c   1.000
_cell.angle_alpha   90.00
_cell.angle_beta   90.00
_cell.angle_gamma   90.00
#
_symmetry.space_group_name_H-M   'P 1'
#
loop_
_entity.id
_entity.type
_entity.pdbx_description
1 polymer ?
#
loop_
_entity_poly.entity_id
_entity_poly.type
_entity_poly.pdbx_seq_one_letter_code
_entity_poly.pdbx_strand_id
1 'polypeptide(L)'
;MTVKIAISDVLAFNPDLDEKVVGILIKDGLAMARRVAPCIDEEEFPFADAANAIIRGAVLRWAESGPGGVTSESKTAGPFAVQTSFDNRQTRRSLFFPSEIKELEGLCRSRKGGPGAVDTLPAARNRCAGDCTYLVGSVNSPCQVCRETIREGLWW
;
A
#
# COMPACT_ATOMS: atom_id res chain seq x y z
N MET A 1 -5.50 -8.05 14.62
CA MET A 1 -5.68 -6.84 15.46
C MET A 1 -6.17 -5.72 14.53
N THR A 2 -7.14 -4.91 14.96
CA THR A 2 -7.67 -3.82 14.12
C THR A 2 -6.91 -2.51 14.35
N VAL A 3 -6.70 -1.73 13.29
CA VAL A 3 -6.05 -0.41 13.37
C VAL A 3 -7.00 0.57 14.05
N LYS A 4 -6.59 1.04 15.23
CA LYS A 4 -7.32 2.01 16.06
C LYS A 4 -6.29 2.94 16.67
N ILE A 5 -6.47 4.24 16.44
CA ILE A 5 -5.60 5.29 16.97
C ILE A 5 -6.46 6.15 17.88
N ALA A 6 -6.08 6.21 19.15
CA ALA A 6 -6.74 7.06 20.12
C ALA A 6 -6.12 8.46 20.10
N ILE A 7 -6.91 9.47 20.49
CA ILE A 7 -6.43 10.84 20.64
C ILE A 7 -5.28 10.90 21.66
N SER A 8 -5.37 10.09 22.72
CA SER A 8 -4.32 9.94 23.75
C SER A 8 -2.98 9.51 23.16
N ASP A 9 -2.97 8.71 22.09
CA ASP A 9 -1.71 8.22 21.48
C ASP A 9 -0.95 9.33 20.78
N VAL A 10 -1.64 10.40 20.35
CA VAL A 10 -1.04 11.58 19.74
C VAL A 10 -0.66 12.60 20.81
N LEU A 11 -1.55 12.85 21.77
CA LEU A 11 -1.31 13.77 22.89
C LEU A 11 -0.17 13.32 23.81
N ALA A 12 0.12 12.01 23.86
CA ALA A 12 1.28 11.48 24.58
C ALA A 12 2.62 12.00 24.04
N PHE A 13 2.70 12.39 22.76
CA PHE A 13 3.90 12.98 22.17
C PHE A 13 3.93 14.51 22.33
N ASN A 14 2.77 15.16 22.21
CA ASN A 14 2.65 16.61 22.35
C ASN A 14 1.33 16.97 23.06
N PRO A 15 1.37 17.34 24.35
CA PRO A 15 0.17 17.63 25.14
C PRO A 15 -0.47 18.98 24.81
N ASP A 16 0.23 19.85 24.07
CA ASP A 16 -0.24 21.22 23.76
C ASP A 16 -1.14 21.27 22.51
N LEU A 17 -1.39 20.13 21.86
CA LEU A 17 -2.21 20.05 20.65
C LEU A 17 -3.71 20.11 20.96
N ASP A 18 -4.49 20.80 20.11
CA ASP A 18 -5.94 20.81 20.21
C ASP A 18 -6.53 19.42 19.87
N GLU A 19 -7.19 18.81 20.86
CA GLU A 19 -7.84 17.51 20.74
C GLU A 19 -8.83 17.44 19.56
N LYS A 20 -9.51 18.56 19.27
CA LYS A 20 -10.49 18.62 18.17
C LYS A 20 -9.80 18.50 16.82
N VAL A 21 -8.68 19.20 16.63
CA VAL A 21 -7.88 19.15 15.40
C VAL A 21 -7.31 17.75 15.22
N VAL A 22 -6.72 17.18 16.27
CA VAL A 22 -6.18 15.82 16.26
C VAL A 22 -7.27 14.79 15.89
N GLY A 23 -8.46 14.91 16.48
CA GLY A 23 -9.59 14.02 16.16
C GLY A 23 -10.04 14.08 14.70
N ILE A 24 -9.96 15.26 14.06
CA ILE A 24 -10.24 15.41 12.62
C ILE A 24 -9.13 14.75 11.80
N LEU A 25 -7.87 15.03 12.12
CA LEU A 25 -6.71 14.47 11.41
C LEU A 25 -6.67 12.94 11.48
N ILE A 26 -7.02 12.34 12.62
CA ILE A 26 -7.11 10.88 12.77
C ILE A 26 -8.20 10.31 11.84
N LYS A 27 -9.38 10.95 11.78
CA LYS A 27 -10.47 10.51 10.90
C LYS A 27 -10.07 10.58 9.43
N ASP A 28 -9.45 11.69 9.02
CA ASP A 28 -8.99 11.89 7.64
C ASP A 28 -7.85 10.92 7.28
N GLY A 29 -6.92 10.69 8.21
CA GLY A 29 -5.83 9.74 8.06
C GLY A 29 -6.32 8.31 7.89
N LEU A 30 -7.26 7.86 8.73
CA LEU A 30 -7.89 6.55 8.60
C LEU A 30 -8.66 6.42 7.28
N ALA A 31 -9.43 7.45 6.88
CA ALA A 31 -10.17 7.43 5.62
C ALA A 31 -9.24 7.34 4.40
N MET A 32 -8.13 8.09 4.39
CA MET A 32 -7.12 8.02 3.33
C MET A 32 -6.37 6.68 3.33
N ALA A 33 -6.01 6.16 4.50
CA ALA A 33 -5.34 4.88 4.63
C ALA A 33 -6.20 3.73 4.07
N ARG A 34 -7.51 3.71 4.37
CA ARG A 34 -8.45 2.72 3.82
C ARG A 34 -8.53 2.74 2.30
N ARG A 35 -8.41 3.92 1.69
CA ARG A 35 -8.45 4.06 0.23
C ARG A 35 -7.26 3.39 -0.46
N VAL A 36 -6.09 3.44 0.18
CA VAL A 36 -4.83 2.92 -0.35
C VAL A 36 -4.63 1.45 0.04
N ALA A 37 -5.00 1.12 1.27
CA ALA A 37 -4.72 -0.14 1.91
C ALA A 37 -6.01 -0.66 2.60
N PRO A 38 -6.94 -1.27 1.83
CA PRO A 38 -8.21 -1.76 2.38
C PRO A 38 -8.03 -2.96 3.32
N CYS A 39 -6.88 -3.64 3.27
CA CYS A 39 -6.57 -4.77 4.15
C CYS A 39 -6.47 -4.38 5.64
N ILE A 40 -6.43 -3.08 5.94
CA ILE A 40 -6.30 -2.54 7.30
C ILE A 40 -7.57 -2.75 8.13
N ASP A 41 -8.74 -2.82 7.49
CA ASP A 41 -10.03 -3.04 8.18
C ASP A 41 -10.30 -4.54 8.46
N GLU A 42 -9.42 -5.45 8.01
CA GLU A 42 -9.57 -6.87 8.27
C GLU A 42 -9.24 -7.22 9.72
N GLU A 43 -10.02 -8.11 10.33
CA GLU A 43 -9.84 -8.49 11.74
C GLU A 43 -8.47 -9.15 12.01
N GLU A 44 -7.97 -9.89 11.02
CA GLU A 44 -6.72 -10.64 11.05
C GLU A 44 -5.62 -9.98 10.21
N PHE A 45 -5.45 -8.66 10.38
CA PHE A 45 -4.30 -7.94 9.84
C PHE A 45 -3.06 -8.13 10.73
N PRO A 46 -1.96 -8.72 10.21
CA PRO A 46 -0.77 -9.04 11.00
C PRO A 46 0.11 -7.82 11.30
N PHE A 47 -0.02 -6.73 10.54
CA PHE A 47 0.84 -5.55 10.64
C PHE A 47 0.13 -4.32 11.20
N ALA A 48 -0.87 -4.52 12.06
CA ALA A 48 -1.69 -3.44 12.62
C ALA A 48 -0.84 -2.38 13.34
N ASP A 49 0.18 -2.80 14.08
CA ASP A 49 1.07 -1.88 14.80
C ASP A 49 1.91 -1.01 13.87
N ALA A 50 2.38 -1.58 12.75
CA ALA A 50 3.12 -0.84 11.74
C ALA A 50 2.23 0.21 11.06
N ALA A 51 1.00 -0.15 10.70
CA ALA A 51 0.03 0.79 10.15
C ALA A 51 -0.33 1.89 11.16
N ASN A 52 -0.54 1.55 12.43
CA ASN A 52 -0.77 2.52 13.51
C ASN A 52 0.39 3.52 13.64
N ALA A 53 1.64 3.05 13.55
CA ALA A 53 2.82 3.91 13.64
C ALA A 53 2.93 4.89 12.47
N ILE A 54 2.69 4.43 11.23
CA ILE A 54 2.73 5.28 10.03
C ILE A 54 1.65 6.37 10.11
N ILE A 55 0.41 5.98 10.41
CA ILE A 55 -0.71 6.93 10.47
C ILE A 55 -0.51 7.94 11.60
N ARG A 56 -0.02 7.50 12.77
CA ARG A 56 0.29 8.40 13.89
C ARG A 56 1.41 9.39 13.55
N GLY A 57 2.46 8.97 12.87
CA GLY A 57 3.55 9.85 12.42
C GLY A 57 3.05 10.95 11.48
N ALA A 58 2.18 10.59 10.52
CA ALA A 58 1.57 11.56 9.62
C ALA A 58 0.67 12.56 10.36
N VAL A 59 -0.17 12.08 11.29
CA VAL A 59 -1.05 12.95 12.10
C VAL A 59 -0.23 13.90 12.97
N LEU A 60 0.79 13.41 13.67
CA LEU A 60 1.65 14.23 14.52
C LEU A 60 2.33 15.35 13.70
N ARG A 61 2.93 14.99 12.57
CA ARG A 61 3.58 15.95 11.66
C ARG A 61 2.62 17.04 11.20
N TRP A 62 1.38 16.68 10.85
CA TRP A 62 0.37 17.65 10.43
C TRP A 62 -0.15 18.51 11.57
N ALA A 63 -0.30 17.93 12.76
CA ALA A 63 -0.73 18.66 13.94
C ALA A 63 0.32 19.71 14.37
N GLU A 64 1.62 19.39 14.23
CA GLU A 64 2.73 20.30 14.57
C GLU A 64 3.01 21.36 13.51
N SER A 65 2.86 21.03 12.21
CA SER A 65 3.24 21.94 11.11
C SER A 65 2.26 23.10 10.90
N GLY A 66 1.07 23.07 11.51
CA GLY A 66 -0.01 24.03 11.30
C GLY A 66 -0.49 24.13 9.85
N PRO A 67 -1.50 24.97 9.55
CA PRO A 67 -2.04 25.15 8.19
C PRO A 67 -1.07 25.82 7.19
N GLY A 68 0.17 26.15 7.59
CA GLY A 68 1.15 26.92 6.80
C GLY A 68 2.50 26.22 6.63
N GLY A 69 2.53 24.88 6.65
CA GLY A 69 3.75 24.05 6.72
C GLY A 69 4.97 24.58 5.96
N VAL A 70 5.98 24.96 6.74
CA VAL A 70 7.34 25.28 6.31
C VAL A 70 8.02 23.97 5.88
N THR A 71 8.30 23.83 4.60
CA THR A 71 8.83 22.59 4.01
C THR A 71 10.34 22.41 4.16
N SER A 72 11.07 23.46 4.54
CA SER A 72 12.51 23.39 4.81
C SER A 72 13.01 24.71 5.44
N GLU A 73 13.54 24.66 6.67
CA GLU A 73 14.43 25.70 7.18
C GLU A 73 15.88 25.25 7.00
N SER A 74 16.48 25.49 5.82
CA SER A 74 17.93 25.29 5.66
C SER A 74 18.66 26.47 6.30
N LYS A 75 19.10 26.29 7.55
CA LYS A 75 19.96 27.28 8.25
C LYS A 75 21.40 27.14 7.76
N THR A 76 21.72 27.73 6.62
CA THR A 76 23.10 27.85 6.12
C THR A 76 23.76 29.06 6.79
N ALA A 77 24.84 28.83 7.53
CA ALA A 77 25.60 29.88 8.20
C ALA A 77 26.47 30.66 7.19
N GLY A 78 26.09 31.89 6.87
CA GLY A 78 26.85 32.82 6.03
C GLY A 78 26.02 34.05 5.59
N PRO A 79 26.65 35.13 5.13
CA PRO A 79 25.97 36.39 4.85
C PRO A 79 25.08 36.28 3.61
N PHE A 80 23.77 36.35 3.84
CA PHE A 80 22.70 36.51 2.84
C PHE A 80 22.29 35.28 2.03
N ALA A 81 21.41 34.46 2.62
CA ALA A 81 20.12 34.07 2.01
C ALA A 81 19.34 33.12 2.95
N VAL A 82 18.37 33.66 3.68
CA VAL A 82 17.29 32.83 4.25
C VAL A 82 16.30 32.60 3.12
N GLN A 83 16.42 31.46 2.43
CA GLN A 83 15.40 31.03 1.48
C GLN A 83 14.38 30.16 2.22
N THR A 84 13.28 30.78 2.64
CA THR A 84 12.06 30.05 2.98
C THR A 84 11.43 29.57 1.67
N SER A 85 11.89 28.41 1.18
CA SER A 85 11.29 27.80 0.00
C SER A 85 9.96 27.17 0.37
N PHE A 86 8.88 27.87 0.07
CA PHE A 86 7.52 27.31 0.06
C PHE A 86 7.35 26.60 -1.28
N ASP A 87 7.43 25.27 -1.30
CA ASP A 87 7.07 24.51 -2.50
C ASP A 87 5.56 24.60 -2.72
N ASN A 88 5.16 25.60 -3.51
CA ASN A 88 3.78 25.89 -3.89
C ASN A 88 3.30 25.04 -5.08
N ARG A 89 4.08 24.04 -5.53
CA ARG A 89 3.71 23.25 -6.72
C ARG A 89 2.69 22.14 -6.46
N GLN A 90 2.41 21.81 -5.20
CA GLN A 90 1.35 20.86 -4.85
C GLN A 90 0.16 21.56 -4.20
N THR A 91 -0.76 22.04 -5.04
CA THR A 91 -2.09 22.56 -4.63
C THR A 91 -3.00 21.51 -3.96
N ARG A 92 -2.51 20.27 -3.77
CA ARG A 92 -3.19 19.22 -3.00
C ARG A 92 -2.19 18.57 -2.04
N ARG A 93 -1.93 19.20 -0.90
CA ARG A 93 -1.15 18.58 0.18
C ARG A 93 -1.97 17.42 0.74
N SER A 94 -1.68 16.19 0.34
CA SER A 94 -2.26 14.99 0.96
C SER A 94 -1.71 14.84 2.38
N LEU A 95 -2.51 14.27 3.29
CA LEU A 95 -2.06 14.02 4.67
C LEU A 95 -0.78 13.16 4.67
N PHE A 96 -0.76 12.12 3.84
CA PHE A 96 0.38 11.23 3.70
C PHE A 96 1.39 11.71 2.67
N PHE A 97 2.66 11.44 2.94
CA PHE A 97 3.72 11.50 1.95
C PHE A 97 3.69 10.30 0.99
N PRO A 98 4.24 10.43 -0.23
CA PRO A 98 4.31 9.32 -1.17
C PRO A 98 5.05 8.08 -0.64
N SER A 99 6.02 8.25 0.27
CA SER A 99 6.72 7.13 0.93
C SER A 99 5.80 6.37 1.88
N GLU A 100 5.08 7.09 2.74
CA GLU A 100 4.12 6.52 3.70
C GLU A 100 3.00 5.77 2.97
N ILE A 101 2.52 6.30 1.84
CA ILE A 101 1.53 5.63 0.98
C ILE A 101 2.09 4.30 0.47
N LYS A 102 3.33 4.27 -0.04
CA LYS A 102 3.97 3.04 -0.52
C LYS A 102 4.18 2.02 0.60
N GLU A 103 4.51 2.46 1.80
CA GLU A 103 4.64 1.60 2.97
C GLU A 103 3.30 0.96 3.33
N LEU A 104 2.21 1.75 3.39
CA LEU A 104 0.86 1.24 3.62
C LEU A 104 0.41 0.24 2.54
N GLU A 105 0.68 0.52 1.26
CA GLU A 105 0.45 -0.44 0.17
C GLU A 105 1.26 -1.72 0.36
N GLY A 106 2.52 -1.58 0.79
CA GLY A 106 3.44 -2.69 1.05
C GLY A 106 2.91 -3.66 2.11
N LEU A 107 2.27 -3.16 3.16
CA LEU A 107 1.67 -4.01 4.19
C LEU A 107 0.56 -4.92 3.63
N CYS A 108 -0.21 -4.42 2.66
CA CYS A 108 -1.26 -5.21 1.99
C CYS A 108 -0.73 -6.13 0.89
N ARG A 109 0.44 -5.87 0.31
CA ARG A 109 1.02 -6.68 -0.78
C ARG A 109 1.43 -8.09 -0.38
N SER A 110 1.50 -8.40 0.92
CA SER A 110 1.80 -9.75 1.43
C SER A 110 0.70 -10.79 1.09
N ARG A 111 -0.50 -10.35 0.68
CA ARG A 111 -1.55 -11.21 0.13
C ARG A 111 -1.60 -11.12 -1.40
N LYS A 112 -1.01 -12.11 -2.06
CA LYS A 112 -1.16 -12.44 -3.49
C LYS A 112 -0.57 -11.42 -4.47
N GLY A 113 0.39 -11.90 -5.26
CA GLY A 113 0.68 -11.44 -6.63
C GLY A 113 0.89 -9.94 -6.81
N GLY A 114 2.15 -9.51 -6.87
CA GLY A 114 2.48 -8.13 -7.21
C GLY A 114 1.95 -7.70 -8.59
N PRO A 115 1.98 -6.40 -8.92
CA PRO A 115 1.60 -5.91 -10.24
C PRO A 115 2.47 -6.59 -11.31
N GLY A 116 1.83 -7.37 -12.20
CA GLY A 116 2.52 -8.25 -13.18
C GLY A 116 2.40 -9.74 -12.88
N ALA A 117 1.93 -10.14 -11.70
CA ALA A 117 1.55 -11.51 -11.38
C ALA A 117 0.13 -11.84 -11.87
N VAL A 118 -0.19 -11.43 -13.10
CA VAL A 118 -1.34 -12.00 -13.81
C VAL A 118 -0.85 -13.35 -14.31
N ASP A 119 -1.25 -14.40 -13.61
CA ASP A 119 -1.09 -15.75 -14.14
C ASP A 119 -1.99 -15.87 -15.37
N THR A 120 -1.39 -15.64 -16.54
CA THR A 120 -2.05 -15.80 -17.84
C THR A 120 -2.09 -17.27 -18.26
N LEU A 121 -1.55 -18.18 -17.44
CA LEU A 121 -1.76 -19.59 -17.67
C LEU A 121 -3.26 -19.85 -17.48
N PRO A 122 -3.92 -20.49 -18.48
CA PRO A 122 -5.30 -20.91 -18.29
C PRO A 122 -5.31 -21.80 -17.06
N ALA A 123 -6.14 -21.44 -16.06
CA ALA A 123 -6.33 -22.24 -14.87
C ALA A 123 -6.64 -23.67 -15.32
N ALA A 124 -5.66 -24.56 -15.19
CA ALA A 124 -5.78 -25.92 -15.66
C ALA A 124 -6.89 -26.56 -14.82
N ARG A 125 -8.09 -26.66 -15.39
CA ARG A 125 -9.14 -27.53 -14.86
C ARG A 125 -8.60 -28.95 -14.95
N ASN A 126 -7.87 -29.40 -13.93
CA ASN A 126 -7.39 -30.76 -13.73
C ASN A 126 -7.09 -31.54 -15.02
N ARG A 127 -6.23 -31.01 -15.90
CA ARG A 127 -5.70 -31.82 -17.01
C ARG A 127 -4.35 -32.37 -16.58
N CYS A 128 -4.44 -33.56 -15.98
CA CYS A 128 -3.36 -34.50 -15.68
C CYS A 128 -2.29 -33.94 -14.72
N ALA A 129 -2.42 -34.30 -13.44
CA ALA A 129 -1.46 -33.98 -12.40
C ALA A 129 -0.12 -34.68 -12.65
N GLY A 130 0.96 -33.91 -12.79
CA GLY A 130 2.36 -34.35 -12.71
C GLY A 130 2.87 -35.11 -13.94
N ASP A 131 3.93 -34.59 -14.55
CA ASP A 131 4.76 -35.28 -15.55
C ASP A 131 4.19 -35.58 -16.94
N CYS A 132 3.25 -34.78 -17.44
CA CYS A 132 3.07 -34.72 -18.90
C CYS A 132 4.04 -33.70 -19.52
N THR A 133 5.31 -34.11 -19.67
CA THR A 133 6.22 -33.44 -20.60
C THR A 133 5.63 -33.61 -22.00
N TYR A 134 5.08 -32.53 -22.55
CA TYR A 134 4.75 -32.46 -23.96
C TYR A 134 6.05 -32.64 -24.74
N LEU A 135 6.39 -33.88 -25.09
CA LEU A 135 7.54 -34.17 -25.92
C LEU A 135 7.24 -33.63 -27.33
N VAL A 136 7.73 -32.41 -27.57
CA VAL A 136 8.28 -31.89 -28.83
C VAL A 136 7.63 -32.49 -30.09
N GLY A 137 6.49 -31.94 -30.53
CA GLY A 137 5.99 -32.33 -31.85
C GLY A 137 4.66 -31.73 -32.33
N SER A 138 3.65 -31.54 -31.48
CA SER A 138 2.33 -31.08 -31.95
C SER A 138 1.37 -30.75 -30.80
N VAL A 139 0.47 -29.78 -31.00
CA VAL A 139 -0.66 -29.50 -30.08
C VAL A 139 -1.80 -30.53 -30.18
N ASN A 140 -1.72 -31.46 -31.14
CA ASN A 140 -2.73 -32.49 -31.41
C ASN A 140 -2.29 -33.90 -30.98
N SER A 141 -1.05 -34.09 -30.49
CA SER A 141 -0.63 -35.40 -29.98
C SER A 141 -1.18 -35.63 -28.57
N PRO A 142 -1.89 -36.75 -28.31
CA PRO A 142 -2.44 -37.05 -26.98
C PRO A 142 -1.33 -37.31 -25.96
N CYS A 143 -1.51 -36.88 -24.72
CA CYS A 143 -0.62 -37.22 -23.61
C CYS A 143 -0.62 -38.74 -23.40
N GLN A 144 0.54 -39.40 -23.27
CA GLN A 144 0.60 -40.86 -23.08
C GLN A 144 -0.06 -41.33 -21.78
N VAL A 145 -0.09 -40.50 -20.74
CA VAL A 145 -0.62 -40.87 -19.41
C VAL A 145 -2.14 -40.79 -19.36
N CYS A 146 -2.74 -39.77 -19.97
CA CYS A 146 -4.17 -39.50 -19.84
C CYS A 146 -4.95 -39.45 -21.16
N ARG A 147 -4.28 -39.60 -22.31
CA ARG A 147 -4.85 -39.57 -23.67
C ARG A 147 -5.64 -38.32 -24.05
N GLU A 148 -5.65 -37.29 -23.21
CA GLU A 148 -6.25 -36.00 -23.54
C GLU A 148 -5.34 -35.18 -24.47
N THR A 149 -5.96 -34.41 -25.36
CA THR A 149 -5.31 -33.43 -26.25
C THR A 149 -5.66 -32.00 -25.83
N ILE A 150 -4.80 -31.03 -26.17
CA ILE A 150 -5.04 -29.61 -25.87
C ILE A 150 -6.19 -29.06 -26.73
N ARG A 151 -6.35 -29.57 -27.95
CA ARG A 151 -7.51 -29.34 -28.81
C ARG A 151 -8.17 -30.66 -29.15
N GLU A 152 -9.50 -30.72 -29.04
CA GLU A 152 -10.29 -31.72 -29.76
C GLU A 152 -10.01 -31.50 -31.25
N GLY A 153 -9.34 -32.46 -31.90
CA GLY A 153 -9.01 -32.35 -33.31
C GLY A 153 -10.28 -32.22 -34.15
N LEU A 154 -10.26 -31.34 -35.17
CA LEU A 154 -11.17 -31.46 -36.30
C LEU A 154 -10.67 -32.64 -37.14
N TRP A 155 -11.41 -33.74 -37.08
CA TRP A 155 -11.14 -34.95 -37.84
C TRP A 155 -11.68 -34.76 -39.26
N TRP A 156 -10.78 -34.54 -40.21
CA TRP A 156 -10.97 -34.78 -41.64
C TRP A 156 -9.82 -35.64 -42.15
#